data_AF-T1B5P2-F1
#
_entry.id   AF-T1B5P2-F1
#
_cell.length_a   1.000
_cell.length_b   1.000
_cell.length_c   1.000
_cell.angle_alpha   90.00
_cell.angle_beta   90.00
_cell.angle_gamma   90.00
#
_symmetry.space_group_name_H-M   'P 1'
#
loop_
_entity.id
_entity.type
_entity.pdbx_description
1 polymer ?
#
loop_
_entity_poly.entity_id
_entity_poly.type
_entity_poly.pdbx_seq_one_letter_code
_entity_poly.pdbx_strand_id
1 'polypeptide(L)'
;MREGVYWEPHLSQDRPMTPTQFHDLFQRSVGRRLIADVPVGAALSGGLDSSTIVGLMSDLLRDDFPDAESMRGQVKAFSAVFDGDPIDERAYIEEAIRSSGADTVYTHPDSKTFTEELQDLVYYLDEPFVSTGPYAQWCVMRTAKEHVKVVLDGQGGDELLAGYVPYQLVYLRQLFDERQIGRFLREAWLARGVLWPIIRRNLRNRRRHLPTRPLLREEFLRASHAPQDTRSSSNLKARLLDR
;
A
#
# COMPACT_ATOMS: atom_id res chain seq x y z
N MET A 1 -21.16 -29.35 -2.06
CA MET A 1 -19.75 -28.93 -2.10
C MET A 1 -19.15 -29.24 -0.74
N ARG A 2 -17.98 -29.88 -0.66
CA ARG A 2 -17.25 -29.96 0.62
C ARG A 2 -16.40 -28.71 0.73
N GLU A 3 -16.66 -27.90 1.75
CA GLU A 3 -15.80 -26.77 2.10
C GLU A 3 -14.56 -27.30 2.80
N GLY A 4 -13.39 -26.82 2.39
CA GLY A 4 -12.10 -27.18 2.96
C GLY A 4 -11.16 -26.00 2.84
N VAL A 5 -10.32 -25.80 3.86
CA VAL A 5 -9.36 -24.70 3.89
C VAL A 5 -8.12 -25.13 3.10
N TYR A 6 -7.85 -24.46 1.97
CA TYR A 6 -6.69 -24.75 1.12
C TYR A 6 -5.37 -24.26 1.73
N TRP A 7 -5.41 -23.15 2.48
CA TRP A 7 -4.23 -22.55 3.09
C TRP A 7 -4.62 -21.76 4.34
N GLU A 8 -3.77 -21.80 5.35
CA GLU A 8 -3.83 -20.89 6.50
C GLU A 8 -2.44 -20.30 6.78
N PRO A 9 -2.36 -19.01 7.17
CA PRO A 9 -1.11 -18.42 7.60
C PRO A 9 -0.65 -19.09 8.91
N HIS A 10 0.58 -19.61 8.90
CA HIS A 10 1.24 -20.07 10.12
C HIS A 10 1.88 -18.88 10.84
N LEU A 11 1.22 -18.41 11.88
CA LEU A 11 1.70 -17.29 12.69
C LEU A 11 2.55 -17.83 13.84
N SER A 12 3.86 -17.53 13.85
CA SER A 12 4.80 -17.97 14.88
C SER A 12 5.73 -16.82 15.30
N GLN A 13 6.22 -16.87 16.53
CA GLN A 13 7.22 -15.95 17.08
C GLN A 13 8.63 -16.57 17.17
N ASP A 14 8.80 -17.82 16.75
CA ASP A 14 9.91 -18.66 17.20
C ASP A 14 11.21 -18.44 16.41
N ARG A 15 11.16 -17.74 15.27
CA ARG A 15 12.36 -17.38 14.50
C ARG A 15 12.17 -16.10 13.67
N PRO A 16 12.86 -14.99 13.98
CA PRO A 16 12.86 -13.84 13.09
C PRO A 16 13.61 -14.18 11.80
N MET A 17 13.00 -13.85 10.67
CA MET A 17 13.65 -13.90 9.36
C MET A 17 14.74 -12.82 9.29
N THR A 18 15.92 -13.14 8.77
CA THR A 18 16.96 -12.13 8.58
C THR A 18 16.64 -11.25 7.37
N PRO A 19 17.14 -10.00 7.31
CA PRO A 19 16.95 -9.13 6.14
C PRO A 19 17.43 -9.77 4.83
N THR A 20 18.55 -10.50 4.84
CA THR A 20 19.05 -11.24 3.68
C THR A 20 18.08 -12.34 3.25
N GLN A 21 17.57 -13.14 4.20
CA GLN A 21 16.59 -14.18 3.87
C GLN A 21 15.30 -13.59 3.28
N PHE A 22 14.84 -12.46 3.83
CA PHE A 22 13.67 -11.74 3.31
C PHE A 22 13.95 -11.26 1.89
N HIS A 23 15.08 -10.59 1.67
CA HIS A 23 15.51 -10.12 0.35
C HIS A 23 15.53 -11.25 -0.67
N ASP A 24 16.17 -12.39 -0.36
CA ASP A 24 16.27 -13.54 -1.26
C ASP A 24 14.90 -14.17 -1.57
N LEU A 25 13.99 -14.20 -0.59
CA LEU A 25 12.62 -14.66 -0.80
C LEU A 25 11.82 -13.67 -1.66
N PHE A 26 12.00 -12.38 -1.42
CA PHE A 26 11.30 -11.32 -2.12
C PHE A 26 11.76 -11.22 -3.58
N GLN A 27 13.06 -11.20 -3.84
CA GLN A 27 13.64 -11.25 -5.19
C GLN A 27 13.14 -12.47 -5.97
N ARG A 28 13.10 -13.67 -5.36
CA ARG A 28 12.52 -14.87 -5.99
C ARG A 28 11.02 -14.74 -6.24
N SER A 29 10.28 -14.09 -5.34
CA SER A 29 8.84 -13.84 -5.49
C SER A 29 8.54 -12.92 -6.67
N VAL A 30 9.36 -11.87 -6.85
CA VAL A 30 9.30 -10.95 -8.01
C VAL A 30 9.69 -11.69 -9.28
N GLY A 31 10.84 -12.38 -9.30
CA GLY A 31 11.31 -13.11 -10.48
C GLY A 31 10.31 -14.15 -11.00
N ARG A 32 9.63 -14.88 -10.11
CA ARG A 32 8.56 -15.82 -10.51
C ARG A 32 7.38 -15.15 -11.21
N ARG A 33 7.08 -13.89 -10.90
CA ARG A 33 6.00 -13.10 -11.50
C ARG A 33 6.41 -12.41 -12.80
N LEU A 34 7.70 -12.42 -13.13
CA LEU A 34 8.21 -11.97 -14.43
C LEU A 34 8.12 -13.05 -15.51
N ILE A 35 7.82 -14.30 -15.15
CA ILE A 35 7.59 -15.39 -16.10
C ILE A 35 6.21 -15.22 -16.72
N ALA A 36 6.15 -14.56 -17.88
CA ALA A 36 4.91 -14.34 -18.65
C ALA A 36 5.19 -14.31 -20.16
N ASP A 37 4.25 -14.81 -20.96
CA ASP A 37 4.30 -14.76 -22.43
C ASP A 37 3.92 -13.37 -23.01
N VAL A 38 3.71 -12.39 -22.14
CA VAL A 38 3.24 -11.04 -22.47
C VAL A 38 4.07 -10.01 -21.71
N PRO A 39 4.15 -8.75 -22.19
CA PRO A 39 4.82 -7.68 -21.47
C PRO A 39 4.26 -7.50 -20.05
N VAL A 40 5.18 -7.37 -19.08
CA VAL A 40 4.89 -7.17 -17.66
C VAL A 40 5.29 -5.74 -17.27
N GLY A 41 4.41 -5.02 -16.59
CA GLY A 41 4.71 -3.72 -16.02
C GLY A 41 4.61 -3.71 -14.50
N ALA A 42 4.75 -2.54 -13.90
CA ALA A 42 4.56 -2.33 -12.47
C ALA A 42 3.78 -1.05 -12.18
N ALA A 43 2.94 -1.08 -11.15
CA ALA A 43 2.44 0.13 -10.53
C ALA A 43 3.57 0.74 -9.67
N LEU A 44 3.79 2.05 -9.80
CA LEU A 44 4.83 2.77 -9.08
C LEU A 44 4.23 3.96 -8.32
N SER A 45 4.53 4.05 -7.04
CA SER A 45 4.21 5.19 -6.17
C SER A 45 5.49 5.75 -5.54
N GLY A 46 5.37 6.71 -4.63
CA GLY A 46 6.51 7.17 -3.84
C GLY A 46 6.91 6.24 -2.68
N GLY A 47 6.13 5.17 -2.44
CA GLY A 47 6.33 4.26 -1.32
C GLY A 47 7.46 3.25 -1.53
N LEU A 48 7.92 2.67 -0.41
CA LEU A 48 8.99 1.66 -0.41
C LEU A 48 8.57 0.36 -1.12
N ASP A 49 7.32 -0.06 -0.99
CA ASP A 49 6.86 -1.36 -1.51
C ASP A 49 6.99 -1.41 -3.04
N SER A 50 6.34 -0.47 -3.73
CA SER A 50 6.37 -0.41 -5.20
C SER A 50 7.76 -0.05 -5.76
N SER A 51 8.49 0.86 -5.13
CA SER A 51 9.84 1.21 -5.57
C SER A 51 10.83 0.04 -5.43
N THR A 52 10.68 -0.79 -4.38
CA THR A 52 11.49 -2.00 -4.22
C THR A 52 11.16 -3.03 -5.30
N ILE A 53 9.87 -3.21 -5.64
CA ILE A 53 9.46 -4.10 -6.74
C ILE A 53 10.08 -3.62 -8.06
N VAL A 54 9.93 -2.33 -8.41
CA VAL A 54 10.49 -1.77 -9.65
C VAL A 54 12.01 -1.88 -9.70
N GLY A 55 12.69 -1.62 -8.57
CA GLY A 55 14.14 -1.79 -8.46
C GLY A 55 14.57 -3.23 -8.73
N LEU A 56 13.96 -4.20 -8.05
CA LEU A 56 14.25 -5.62 -8.25
C LEU A 56 13.91 -6.11 -9.65
N MET A 57 12.80 -5.64 -10.23
CA MET A 57 12.48 -5.93 -11.62
C MET A 57 13.57 -5.41 -12.56
N SER A 58 14.05 -4.19 -12.35
CA SER A 58 15.13 -3.60 -13.17
C SER A 58 16.45 -4.37 -13.03
N ASP A 59 16.82 -4.78 -11.82
CA ASP A 59 18.03 -5.58 -11.60
C ASP A 59 17.93 -6.96 -12.27
N LEU A 60 16.81 -7.66 -12.08
CA LEU A 60 16.58 -8.97 -12.70
C LEU A 60 16.55 -8.91 -14.22
N LEU A 61 16.01 -7.83 -14.82
CA LEU A 61 16.02 -7.67 -16.27
C LEU A 61 17.42 -7.39 -16.83
N ARG A 62 18.26 -6.70 -16.07
CA ARG A 62 19.66 -6.44 -16.47
C ARG A 62 20.52 -7.69 -16.35
N ASP A 63 20.34 -8.46 -15.28
CA ASP A 63 21.23 -9.57 -14.94
C ASP A 63 20.80 -10.91 -15.57
N ASP A 64 19.51 -11.23 -15.54
CA ASP A 64 18.99 -12.56 -15.87
C ASP A 64 18.23 -12.62 -17.21
N PHE A 65 17.72 -11.49 -17.71
CA PHE A 65 16.88 -11.43 -18.93
C PHE A 65 17.26 -10.29 -19.90
N PRO A 66 18.53 -10.19 -20.34
CA PRO A 66 18.97 -9.10 -21.23
C PRO A 66 18.24 -9.08 -22.58
N ASP A 67 17.75 -10.23 -23.05
CA ASP A 67 17.02 -10.41 -24.30
C ASP A 67 15.49 -10.37 -24.13
N ALA A 68 14.97 -9.80 -23.03
CA ALA A 68 13.53 -9.56 -22.86
C ALA A 68 13.03 -8.49 -23.85
N GLU A 69 12.92 -8.89 -25.12
CA GLU A 69 12.54 -8.07 -26.27
C GLU A 69 11.16 -7.40 -26.06
N SER A 70 10.29 -8.07 -25.29
CA SER A 70 8.98 -7.59 -24.86
C SER A 70 9.02 -6.35 -23.96
N MET A 71 10.16 -6.06 -23.30
CA MET A 71 10.33 -4.92 -22.39
C MET A 71 11.44 -3.95 -22.80
N ARG A 72 12.15 -4.19 -23.91
CA ARG A 72 13.22 -3.30 -24.43
C ARG A 72 14.28 -2.92 -23.39
N GLY A 73 14.53 -3.80 -22.41
CA GLY A 73 15.53 -3.59 -21.35
C GLY A 73 15.15 -2.57 -20.26
N GLN A 74 13.88 -2.13 -20.18
CA GLN A 74 13.41 -1.22 -19.14
C GLN A 74 12.08 -1.68 -18.53
N VAL A 75 11.91 -1.48 -17.23
CA VAL A 75 10.62 -1.72 -16.57
C VAL A 75 9.63 -0.65 -17.02
N LYS A 76 8.48 -1.06 -17.58
CA LYS A 76 7.36 -0.15 -17.82
C LYS A 76 6.62 0.08 -16.50
N ALA A 77 6.61 1.31 -16.02
CA ALA A 77 5.97 1.69 -14.76
C ALA A 77 4.79 2.64 -14.99
N PHE A 78 3.82 2.63 -14.08
CA PHE A 78 2.61 3.44 -14.15
C PHE A 78 2.36 4.11 -12.81
N SER A 79 2.22 5.44 -12.82
CA SER A 79 2.13 6.23 -11.59
C SER A 79 1.00 7.25 -11.66
N ALA A 80 0.23 7.38 -10.58
CA ALA A 80 -0.71 8.47 -10.40
C ALA A 80 0.01 9.70 -9.84
N VAL A 81 -0.23 10.86 -10.44
CA VAL A 81 0.31 12.15 -10.00
C VAL A 81 -0.82 13.17 -9.86
N PHE A 82 -0.64 14.15 -8.98
CA PHE A 82 -1.70 15.07 -8.54
C PHE A 82 -1.19 16.51 -8.58
N ASP A 83 -1.26 17.14 -9.74
CA ASP A 83 -0.64 18.46 -9.96
C ASP A 83 -1.09 19.51 -8.93
N GLY A 84 -0.12 20.00 -8.15
CA GLY A 84 -0.35 21.03 -7.14
C GLY A 84 -1.05 20.56 -5.85
N ASP A 85 -1.34 19.27 -5.72
CA ASP A 85 -1.91 18.71 -4.49
C ASP A 85 -0.81 18.25 -3.52
N PRO A 86 -0.94 18.51 -2.20
CA PRO A 86 -0.02 17.98 -1.19
C PRO A 86 0.12 16.46 -1.12
N ILE A 87 -0.78 15.69 -1.73
CA ILE A 87 -0.65 14.22 -1.83
C ILE A 87 0.27 13.78 -2.97
N ASP A 88 0.75 14.69 -3.83
CA ASP A 88 1.61 14.32 -4.95
C ASP A 88 2.96 13.78 -4.44
N GLU A 89 3.25 12.52 -4.80
CA GLU A 89 4.46 11.81 -4.43
C GLU A 89 5.54 11.82 -5.53
N ARG A 90 5.38 12.64 -6.58
CA ARG A 90 6.25 12.67 -7.76
C ARG A 90 7.72 12.79 -7.42
N ALA A 91 8.09 13.56 -6.40
CA ALA A 91 9.49 13.67 -5.98
C ALA A 91 10.13 12.31 -5.63
N TYR A 92 9.37 11.42 -4.97
CA TYR A 92 9.83 10.08 -4.61
C TYR A 92 9.75 9.11 -5.80
N ILE A 93 8.71 9.25 -6.64
CA ILE A 93 8.57 8.48 -7.88
C ILE A 93 9.78 8.74 -8.80
N GLU A 94 10.15 10.00 -9.00
CA GLU A 94 11.31 10.42 -9.81
C GLU A 94 12.64 9.89 -9.27
N GLU A 95 12.76 9.71 -7.94
CA GLU A 95 13.93 9.05 -7.34
C GLU A 95 13.97 7.56 -7.72
N ALA A 96 12.84 6.86 -7.61
CA ALA A 96 12.73 5.46 -8.00
C ALA A 96 13.00 5.28 -9.50
N ILE A 97 12.52 6.19 -10.35
CA ILE A 97 12.80 6.20 -11.79
C ILE A 97 14.30 6.38 -12.05
N ARG A 98 14.93 7.36 -11.39
CA ARG A 98 16.37 7.61 -11.57
C ARG A 98 17.22 6.42 -11.16
N SER A 99 16.83 5.72 -10.09
CA SER A 99 17.57 4.56 -9.61
C SER A 99 17.35 3.31 -10.47
N SER A 100 16.15 3.12 -11.04
CA SER A 100 15.77 1.91 -11.77
C SER A 100 15.87 2.02 -13.29
N GLY A 101 15.89 3.24 -13.83
CA GLY A 101 15.79 3.49 -15.28
C GLY A 101 14.43 3.13 -15.88
N ALA A 102 13.37 3.04 -15.07
CA ALA A 102 12.04 2.66 -15.52
C ALA A 102 11.42 3.68 -16.51
N ASP A 103 10.81 3.17 -17.58
CA ASP A 103 9.98 3.95 -18.50
C ASP A 103 8.60 4.14 -17.86
N THR A 104 8.36 5.32 -17.30
CA THR A 104 7.17 5.59 -16.49
C THR A 104 6.13 6.42 -17.25
N VAL A 105 4.88 5.97 -17.21
CA VAL A 105 3.72 6.70 -17.73
C VAL A 105 2.92 7.26 -16.57
N TYR A 106 2.66 8.56 -16.62
CA TYR A 106 1.86 9.26 -15.62
C TYR A 106 0.38 9.26 -15.97
N THR A 107 -0.46 9.05 -14.95
CA THR A 107 -1.90 9.28 -15.00
C THR A 107 -2.27 10.39 -14.02
N HIS A 108 -3.29 11.17 -14.34
CA HIS A 108 -3.70 12.36 -13.60
C HIS A 108 -5.15 12.19 -13.13
N PRO A 109 -5.41 11.45 -12.03
CA PRO A 109 -6.76 11.29 -11.52
C PRO A 109 -7.33 12.63 -11.07
N ASP A 110 -8.53 12.95 -11.53
CA ASP A 110 -9.23 14.18 -11.17
C ASP A 110 -10.64 13.92 -10.63
N SER A 111 -11.17 14.90 -9.90
CA SER A 111 -12.45 14.79 -9.20
C SER A 111 -13.67 14.85 -10.12
N LYS A 112 -13.56 15.47 -11.29
CA LYS A 112 -14.66 15.56 -12.25
C LYS A 112 -14.87 14.18 -12.89
N THR A 113 -13.81 13.61 -13.43
CA THR A 113 -13.83 12.26 -14.02
C THR A 113 -14.22 11.21 -12.97
N PHE A 114 -13.75 11.37 -11.72
CA PHE A 114 -14.17 10.48 -10.62
C PHE A 114 -15.68 10.42 -10.45
N THR A 115 -16.34 11.57 -10.53
CA THR A 115 -17.80 11.65 -10.36
C THR A 115 -18.54 10.98 -11.51
N GLU A 116 -17.99 11.09 -12.72
CA GLU A 116 -18.53 10.46 -13.94
C GLU A 116 -18.35 8.93 -13.91
N GLU A 117 -17.23 8.44 -13.38
CA GLU A 117 -16.88 7.01 -13.33
C GLU A 117 -17.33 6.29 -12.05
N LEU A 118 -17.89 7.00 -11.07
CA LEU A 118 -18.20 6.43 -9.76
C LEU A 118 -19.11 5.20 -9.83
N GLN A 119 -20.09 5.20 -10.75
CA GLN A 119 -20.99 4.07 -10.91
C GLN A 119 -20.27 2.82 -11.40
N ASP A 120 -19.40 2.97 -12.39
CA ASP A 120 -18.58 1.87 -12.92
C ASP A 120 -17.60 1.38 -11.86
N LEU A 121 -16.90 2.30 -11.19
CA LEU A 121 -15.96 1.96 -10.12
C LEU A 121 -16.62 1.10 -9.03
N VAL A 122 -17.81 1.52 -8.57
CA VAL A 122 -18.57 0.76 -7.56
C VAL A 122 -19.01 -0.60 -8.10
N TYR A 123 -19.46 -0.67 -9.35
CA TYR A 123 -19.87 -1.92 -9.98
C TYR A 123 -18.73 -2.94 -10.07
N TYR A 124 -17.52 -2.51 -10.44
CA TYR A 124 -16.37 -3.41 -10.60
C TYR A 124 -15.63 -3.73 -9.31
N LEU A 125 -15.64 -2.83 -8.31
CA LEU A 125 -15.09 -3.14 -7.00
C LEU A 125 -15.97 -4.14 -6.23
N ASP A 126 -17.28 -4.07 -6.43
CA ASP A 126 -18.29 -4.92 -5.76
C ASP A 126 -18.24 -4.82 -4.21
N GLU A 127 -17.57 -3.80 -3.68
CA GLU A 127 -17.46 -3.53 -2.25
C GLU A 127 -17.31 -2.03 -1.95
N PRO A 128 -17.76 -1.57 -0.76
CA PRO A 128 -17.54 -0.20 -0.33
C PRO A 128 -16.08 0.06 0.05
N PHE A 129 -15.54 1.21 -0.37
CA PHE A 129 -14.17 1.62 -0.08
C PHE A 129 -14.10 2.92 0.74
N VAL A 130 -13.03 3.08 1.52
CA VAL A 130 -12.92 4.13 2.56
C VAL A 130 -11.95 5.27 2.21
N SER A 131 -11.38 5.29 1.00
CA SER A 131 -10.43 6.32 0.55
C SER A 131 -10.48 6.53 -0.96
N THR A 132 -9.81 7.56 -1.47
CA THR A 132 -9.66 7.76 -2.93
C THR A 132 -8.56 6.91 -3.56
N GLY A 133 -7.84 6.09 -2.76
CA GLY A 133 -6.76 5.22 -3.23
C GLY A 133 -7.19 4.23 -4.31
N PRO A 134 -8.29 3.47 -4.12
CA PRO A 134 -8.80 2.56 -5.15
C PRO A 134 -9.12 3.24 -6.48
N TYR A 135 -9.58 4.49 -6.47
CA TYR A 135 -9.80 5.24 -7.71
C TYR A 135 -8.48 5.65 -8.40
N ALA A 136 -7.46 6.05 -7.63
CA ALA A 136 -6.14 6.29 -8.21
C ALA A 136 -5.57 5.02 -8.86
N GLN A 137 -5.74 3.87 -8.21
CA GLN A 137 -5.35 2.57 -8.75
C GLN A 137 -6.16 2.20 -10.00
N TRP A 138 -7.47 2.46 -10.01
CA TRP A 138 -8.33 2.32 -11.19
C TRP A 138 -7.79 3.09 -12.40
N CYS A 139 -7.39 4.36 -12.20
CA CYS A 139 -6.78 5.16 -13.25
C CYS A 139 -5.43 4.59 -13.72
N VAL A 140 -4.59 4.12 -12.79
CA VAL A 140 -3.31 3.47 -13.10
C VAL A 140 -3.52 2.22 -13.95
N MET A 141 -4.46 1.35 -13.57
CA MET A 141 -4.74 0.12 -14.31
C MET A 141 -5.35 0.39 -15.69
N ARG A 142 -6.18 1.43 -15.81
CA ARG A 142 -6.70 1.89 -17.10
C ARG A 142 -5.56 2.29 -18.04
N THR A 143 -4.62 3.10 -17.56
CA THR A 143 -3.44 3.49 -18.34
C THR A 143 -2.56 2.26 -18.65
N ALA A 144 -2.30 1.39 -17.67
CA ALA A 144 -1.45 0.22 -17.85
C ALA A 144 -1.97 -0.74 -18.93
N LYS A 145 -3.30 -0.92 -19.02
CA LYS A 145 -3.96 -1.80 -20.01
C LYS A 145 -3.64 -1.44 -21.47
N GLU A 146 -3.29 -0.19 -21.74
CA GLU A 146 -2.90 0.29 -23.08
C GLU A 146 -1.50 -0.19 -23.48
N HIS A 147 -0.68 -0.62 -22.52
CA HIS A 147 0.73 -0.95 -22.72
C HIS A 147 1.07 -2.41 -22.37
N VAL A 148 0.54 -2.94 -21.27
CA VAL A 148 0.90 -4.24 -20.72
C VAL A 148 -0.35 -5.04 -20.35
N LYS A 149 -0.18 -6.37 -20.22
CA LYS A 149 -1.27 -7.27 -19.79
C LYS A 149 -1.15 -7.69 -18.33
N VAL A 150 0.06 -7.63 -17.78
CA VAL A 150 0.35 -8.00 -16.39
C VAL A 150 0.99 -6.79 -15.72
N VAL A 151 0.55 -6.49 -14.49
CA VAL A 151 1.10 -5.42 -13.65
C VAL A 151 1.41 -6.00 -12.28
N LEU A 152 2.63 -5.81 -11.80
CA LEU A 152 2.99 -6.06 -10.39
C LEU A 152 2.65 -4.82 -9.56
N ASP A 153 2.13 -5.05 -8.36
CA ASP A 153 1.74 -3.99 -7.43
C ASP A 153 2.29 -4.29 -6.03
N GLY A 154 2.51 -3.24 -5.24
CA GLY A 154 3.09 -3.29 -3.89
C GLY A 154 2.11 -3.57 -2.76
N GLN A 155 0.84 -3.89 -3.07
CA GLN A 155 -0.18 -4.16 -2.04
C GLN A 155 0.20 -5.35 -1.14
N GLY A 156 -0.15 -5.27 0.15
CA GLY A 156 0.17 -6.29 1.14
C GLY A 156 1.48 -6.06 1.91
N GLY A 157 2.31 -5.11 1.48
CA GLY A 157 3.58 -4.78 2.14
C GLY A 157 3.37 -4.26 3.57
N ASP A 158 2.48 -3.26 3.71
CA ASP A 158 2.11 -2.69 5.00
C ASP A 158 1.50 -3.71 5.97
N GLU A 159 0.68 -4.64 5.47
CA GLU A 159 0.07 -5.71 6.29
C GLU A 159 1.12 -6.72 6.75
N LEU A 160 2.03 -7.12 5.87
CA LEU A 160 3.05 -8.12 6.17
C LEU A 160 4.12 -7.57 7.12
N LEU A 161 4.48 -6.30 6.98
CA LEU A 161 5.61 -5.67 7.68
C LEU A 161 5.17 -4.68 8.77
N ALA A 162 3.86 -4.59 9.05
CA ALA A 162 3.27 -3.63 9.99
C ALA A 162 3.63 -2.16 9.67
N GLY A 163 3.57 -1.79 8.38
CA GLY A 163 3.97 -0.46 7.88
C GLY A 163 2.97 0.67 8.19
N TYR A 164 1.71 0.36 8.51
CA TYR A 164 0.73 1.39 8.83
C TYR A 164 1.04 2.16 10.13
N VAL A 165 0.89 3.48 10.07
CA VAL A 165 1.12 4.40 11.21
C VAL A 165 0.42 3.99 12.51
N PRO A 166 -0.84 3.50 12.52
CA PRO A 166 -1.48 3.05 13.76
C PRO A 166 -0.69 1.95 14.49
N TYR A 167 0.04 1.08 13.79
CA TYR A 167 0.88 0.06 14.43
C TYR A 167 2.03 0.67 15.22
N GLN A 168 2.61 1.77 14.72
CA GLN A 168 3.62 2.53 15.47
C GLN A 168 3.04 3.11 16.77
N LEU A 169 1.79 3.58 16.75
CA LEU A 169 1.14 4.11 17.95
C LEU A 169 0.85 3.01 18.98
N VAL A 170 0.39 1.83 18.52
CA VAL A 170 0.18 0.67 19.39
C VAL A 170 1.50 0.22 20.02
N TYR A 171 2.60 0.22 19.24
CA TYR A 171 3.93 -0.12 19.76
C TYR A 171 4.44 0.88 20.79
N LEU A 172 4.31 2.19 20.54
CA LEU A 172 4.67 3.21 21.51
C LEU A 172 3.85 3.09 22.81
N ARG A 173 2.55 2.79 22.70
CA ARG A 173 1.71 2.54 23.88
C ARG A 173 2.14 1.30 24.64
N GLN A 174 2.50 0.22 23.94
CA GLN A 174 3.05 -0.99 24.56
C GLN A 174 4.31 -0.67 25.38
N LEU A 175 5.28 0.05 24.81
CA LEU A 175 6.51 0.42 25.51
C LEU A 175 6.24 1.28 26.75
N PHE A 176 5.24 2.15 26.68
CA PHE A 176 4.82 2.96 27.81
C PHE A 176 4.20 2.12 28.93
N ASP A 177 3.24 1.25 28.59
CA ASP A 177 2.55 0.38 29.55
C ASP A 177 3.51 -0.63 30.22
N GLU A 178 4.49 -1.14 29.47
CA GLU A 178 5.57 -2.01 29.96
C GLU A 178 6.69 -1.24 30.71
N ARG A 179 6.56 0.08 30.87
CA ARG A 179 7.54 0.96 31.55
C ARG A 179 8.94 0.96 30.92
N GLN A 180 9.05 0.67 29.62
CA GLN A 180 10.31 0.71 28.86
C GLN A 180 10.65 2.15 28.43
N ILE A 181 10.77 3.07 29.38
CA ILE A 181 10.85 4.54 29.15
C ILE A 181 11.98 4.92 28.17
N GLY A 182 13.17 4.34 28.32
CA GLY A 182 14.31 4.65 27.44
C GLY A 182 14.05 4.28 25.97
N ARG A 183 13.42 3.13 25.73
CA ARG A 183 13.04 2.71 24.37
C ARG A 183 11.88 3.54 23.85
N PHE A 184 10.87 3.80 24.68
CA PHE A 184 9.75 4.67 24.31
C PHE A 184 10.24 6.03 23.80
N LEU A 185 11.13 6.70 24.54
CA LEU A 185 11.66 8.01 24.14
C LEU A 185 12.45 7.95 22.83
N ARG A 186 13.27 6.92 22.64
CA ARG A 186 14.03 6.70 21.40
C ARG A 186 13.10 6.49 20.20
N GLU A 187 12.16 5.56 20.31
CA GLU A 187 11.23 5.22 19.24
C GLU A 187 10.28 6.38 18.92
N ALA A 188 9.81 7.11 19.94
CA ALA A 188 9.01 8.32 19.74
C ALA A 188 9.81 9.41 19.02
N TRP A 189 11.11 9.55 19.33
CA TRP A 189 11.99 10.50 18.64
C TRP A 189 12.24 10.10 17.18
N LEU A 190 12.45 8.82 16.89
CA LEU A 190 12.59 8.33 15.51
C LEU A 190 11.29 8.50 14.71
N ALA A 191 10.15 8.20 15.33
CA ALA A 191 8.84 8.31 14.71
C ALA A 191 8.35 9.76 14.56
N ARG A 192 9.03 10.76 15.12
CA ARG A 192 8.58 12.17 15.12
C ARG A 192 8.30 12.70 13.71
N GLY A 193 9.10 12.29 12.71
CA GLY A 193 8.95 12.73 11.32
C GLY A 193 7.64 12.26 10.69
N VAL A 194 7.13 11.10 11.10
CA VAL A 194 5.88 10.51 10.63
C VAL A 194 4.69 10.98 11.46
N LEU A 195 4.84 10.98 12.80
CA LEU A 195 3.76 11.30 13.72
C LEU A 195 3.41 12.80 13.72
N TRP A 196 4.42 13.68 13.62
CA TRP A 196 4.19 15.12 13.72
C TRP A 196 3.33 15.68 12.59
N PRO A 197 3.55 15.37 11.29
CA PRO A 197 2.66 15.79 10.21
C PRO A 197 1.22 15.32 10.41
N ILE A 198 1.03 14.09 10.91
CA ILE A 198 -0.29 13.50 11.13
C ILE A 198 -1.02 14.22 12.27
N ILE A 199 -0.34 14.44 13.40
CA ILE A 199 -0.89 15.20 14.53
C ILE A 199 -1.26 16.61 14.05
N ARG A 200 -0.36 17.30 13.35
CA ARG A 200 -0.59 18.64 12.80
C ARG A 200 -1.78 18.66 11.84
N ARG A 201 -1.88 17.66 10.94
CA ARG A 201 -2.98 17.51 9.99
C ARG A 201 -4.30 17.29 10.72
N ASN A 202 -4.34 16.41 11.72
CA ASN A 202 -5.54 16.13 12.51
C ASN A 202 -6.00 17.36 13.29
N LEU A 203 -5.07 18.13 13.88
CA LEU A 203 -5.38 19.40 14.55
C LEU A 203 -5.94 20.45 13.56
N ARG A 204 -5.36 20.55 12.36
CA ARG A 204 -5.81 21.48 11.31
C ARG A 204 -7.17 21.08 10.71
N ASN A 205 -7.38 19.79 10.50
CA ASN A 205 -8.56 19.23 9.84
C ASN A 205 -9.74 18.99 10.78
N ARG A 206 -9.60 19.22 12.10
CA ARG A 206 -10.72 19.22 13.06
C ARG A 206 -11.91 20.09 12.64
N ARG A 207 -11.72 21.03 11.69
CA ARG A 207 -12.75 21.93 11.16
C ARG A 207 -13.46 21.45 9.89
N ARG A 208 -12.99 20.39 9.22
CA ARG A 208 -13.63 19.84 8.00
C ARG A 208 -14.43 18.60 8.36
N HIS A 209 -15.54 18.80 9.07
CA HIS A 209 -16.50 17.73 9.31
C HIS A 209 -17.63 17.87 8.28
N LEU A 210 -17.72 16.92 7.35
CA LEU A 210 -18.91 16.77 6.52
C LEU A 210 -19.92 15.95 7.33
N PRO A 211 -21.11 16.48 7.64
CA PRO A 211 -22.13 15.70 8.30
C PRO A 211 -22.62 14.63 7.31
N THR A 212 -22.10 13.41 7.44
CA THR A 212 -22.49 12.27 6.61
C THR A 212 -23.77 11.61 7.10
N ARG A 213 -24.08 11.74 8.41
CA ARG A 213 -25.28 11.14 9.02
C ARG A 213 -26.59 11.54 8.31
N PRO A 214 -26.83 12.80 7.92
CA PRO A 214 -28.02 13.19 7.15
C PRO A 214 -28.07 12.62 5.73
N LEU A 215 -26.95 12.15 5.18
CA LEU A 215 -26.88 11.55 3.84
C LEU A 215 -27.26 10.06 3.85
N LEU A 216 -27.40 9.46 5.03
CA LEU A 216 -27.69 8.03 5.20
C LEU A 216 -29.18 7.84 5.54
N ARG A 217 -29.77 6.76 5.04
CA ARG A 217 -31.16 6.38 5.36
C ARG A 217 -31.30 6.05 6.85
N GLU A 218 -32.40 6.45 7.48
CA GLU A 218 -32.64 6.16 8.90
C GLU A 218 -32.61 4.66 9.23
N GLU A 219 -33.16 3.83 8.34
CA GLU A 219 -33.17 2.38 8.48
C GLU A 219 -31.75 1.80 8.61
N PHE A 220 -30.83 2.27 7.76
CA PHE A 220 -29.42 1.90 7.81
C PHE A 220 -28.78 2.34 9.13
N LEU A 221 -29.06 3.57 9.58
CA LEU A 221 -28.52 4.10 10.84
C LEU A 221 -29.00 3.33 12.07
N ARG A 222 -30.23 2.79 12.04
CA ARG A 222 -30.79 1.98 13.14
C ARG A 222 -30.26 0.54 13.12
N ALA A 223 -30.02 -0.01 11.93
CA ALA A 223 -29.49 -1.37 11.77
C ALA A 223 -27.97 -1.45 11.99
N SER A 224 -27.24 -0.37 11.70
CA SER A 224 -25.78 -0.34 11.77
C SER A 224 -25.29 -0.16 13.21
N HIS A 225 -24.43 -1.07 13.65
CA HIS A 225 -23.76 -0.99 14.95
C HIS A 225 -22.26 -0.82 14.68
N ALA A 226 -21.59 -0.01 15.49
CA ALA A 226 -20.14 0.08 15.41
C ALA A 226 -19.55 -1.31 15.69
N PRO A 227 -18.66 -1.82 14.82
CA PRO A 227 -18.05 -3.12 15.06
C PRO A 227 -17.24 -3.07 16.36
N GLN A 228 -17.35 -4.13 17.16
CA GLN A 228 -16.52 -4.28 18.36
C GLN A 228 -15.14 -4.78 17.91
N ASP A 229 -14.11 -3.95 18.08
CA ASP A 229 -12.72 -4.36 17.87
C ASP A 229 -12.19 -4.99 19.17
N THR A 230 -12.08 -6.31 19.19
CA THR A 230 -11.58 -7.09 20.33
C THR A 230 -10.05 -7.16 20.38
N ARG A 231 -9.36 -6.69 19.35
CA ARG A 231 -7.89 -6.81 19.24
C ARG A 231 -7.19 -5.89 20.24
N SER A 232 -6.02 -6.33 20.70
CA SER A 232 -5.24 -5.55 21.67
C SER A 232 -4.93 -4.12 21.22
N SER A 233 -5.04 -3.15 22.13
CA SER A 233 -4.74 -1.73 21.88
C SER A 233 -3.36 -1.29 22.38
N SER A 234 -2.67 -2.15 23.15
CA SER A 234 -1.39 -1.86 23.79
C SER A 234 -0.39 -3.02 23.70
N ASN A 235 -0.64 -4.01 22.83
CA ASN A 235 0.33 -5.04 22.48
C ASN A 235 0.29 -5.26 20.98
N LEU A 236 1.34 -4.85 20.27
CA LEU A 236 1.38 -4.91 18.81
C LEU A 236 1.32 -6.36 18.30
N LYS A 237 2.10 -7.26 18.91
CA LYS A 237 2.11 -8.67 18.50
C LYS A 237 0.76 -9.33 18.71
N ALA A 238 0.13 -9.14 19.86
CA ALA A 238 -1.22 -9.66 20.11
C ALA A 238 -2.21 -9.09 19.09
N ARG A 239 -2.17 -7.79 18.82
CA ARG A 239 -3.03 -7.14 17.82
C ARG A 239 -2.90 -7.75 16.41
N LEU A 240 -1.70 -8.18 16.02
CA LEU A 240 -1.44 -8.80 14.72
C LEU A 240 -1.80 -10.30 14.67
N LEU A 241 -1.91 -10.97 15.83
CA LEU A 241 -2.17 -12.40 15.96
C LEU A 241 -3.64 -12.71 16.30
N ASP A 242 -4.36 -11.75 16.88
CA ASP A 242 -5.79 -11.85 17.20
C ASP A 242 -6.59 -11.96 15.89
N ARG A 243 -7.15 -13.16 15.62
CA ARG A 243 -8.07 -13.44 14.52
C ARG A 243 -9.50 -13.03 14.87
#